data_AF-A0A946ZY23-F1
#
_entry.id   AF-A0A946ZY23-F1
#
_cell.length_a   1.000
_cell.length_b   1.000
_cell.length_c   1.000
_cell.angle_alpha   90.00
_cell.angle_beta   90.00
_cell.angle_gamma   90.00
#
_symmetry.space_group_name_H-M   'P 1'
#
loop_
_entity.id
_entity.type
_entity.pdbx_description
1 polymer ?
#
loop_
_entity_poly.entity_id
_entity_poly.type
_entity_poly.pdbx_seq_one_letter_code
_entity_poly.pdbx_strand_id
1 'polypeptide(L)'
;GYGRAIASIRTGDGIVTNPDGTTEITNAGIGAMFLPSGLAYFNASVPGVPQYSPLIFTVEVGLYVEDTDYDNDGIPSLLEDLDGDGDLTNDNTDREQERATGSLALANHVDPDDDQDGTPTRDEIIIDDQGNITFPDGDGDGIPDYLDRDNS
;
A
#
# COMPACT_ATOMS: atom_id res chain seq x y z
N GLY A 1 9.28 -8.20 3.37
CA GLY A 1 9.37 -9.62 3.79
C GLY A 1 8.00 -10.28 3.90
N TYR A 2 7.23 -9.94 4.94
CA TYR A 2 5.85 -10.41 5.13
C TYR A 2 4.93 -10.04 3.95
N GLY A 3 4.87 -8.75 3.56
CA GLY A 3 4.00 -8.28 2.47
C GLY A 3 4.20 -9.03 1.14
N ARG A 4 5.46 -9.20 0.70
CA ARG A 4 5.80 -9.95 -0.52
C ARG A 4 5.38 -11.43 -0.47
N ALA A 5 5.45 -12.06 0.71
CA ALA A 5 5.01 -13.45 0.88
C ALA A 5 3.48 -13.57 0.79
N ILE A 6 2.74 -12.63 1.37
CA ILE A 6 1.27 -12.58 1.30
C ILE A 6 0.78 -12.29 -0.11
N ALA A 7 1.42 -11.36 -0.83
CA ALA A 7 1.09 -11.03 -2.22
C ALA A 7 1.21 -12.22 -3.20
N SER A 8 1.93 -13.28 -2.82
CA SER A 8 2.08 -14.50 -3.63
C SER A 8 0.96 -15.53 -3.40
N ILE A 9 0.05 -15.29 -2.46
CA ILE A 9 -1.03 -16.21 -2.08
C ILE A 9 -2.32 -15.78 -2.78
N ARG A 10 -3.03 -16.74 -3.39
CA ARG A 10 -4.34 -16.47 -4.02
C ARG A 10 -5.35 -16.00 -2.96
N THR A 11 -6.17 -15.00 -3.29
CA THR A 11 -7.29 -14.54 -2.47
C THR A 11 -8.49 -15.51 -2.57
N GLY A 12 -9.40 -15.48 -1.59
CA GLY A 12 -10.65 -16.23 -1.64
C GLY A 12 -11.71 -15.56 -2.50
N ASP A 13 -12.68 -16.34 -2.95
CA ASP A 13 -13.70 -15.89 -3.92
C ASP A 13 -14.81 -15.04 -3.27
N GLY A 14 -14.97 -15.12 -1.95
CA GLY A 14 -16.02 -14.38 -1.25
C GLY A 14 -16.38 -14.94 0.13
N ILE A 15 -17.10 -14.14 0.89
CA ILE A 15 -17.64 -14.48 2.20
C ILE A 15 -18.95 -15.27 2.04
N VAL A 16 -19.03 -16.43 2.69
CA VAL A 16 -20.26 -17.22 2.88
C VAL A 16 -20.67 -17.15 4.35
N THR A 17 -21.89 -16.69 4.63
CA THR A 17 -22.45 -16.73 5.98
C THR A 17 -23.18 -18.05 6.20
N ASN A 18 -22.76 -18.78 7.22
CA ASN A 18 -23.32 -20.07 7.60
C ASN A 18 -24.62 -19.91 8.41
N PRO A 19 -25.51 -20.93 8.42
CA PRO A 19 -26.74 -20.90 9.21
C PRO A 19 -26.54 -20.79 10.72
N ASP A 20 -25.35 -21.11 11.23
CA ASP A 20 -24.97 -20.99 12.65
C ASP A 20 -24.44 -19.58 13.01
N GLY A 21 -24.42 -18.66 12.05
CA GLY A 21 -23.94 -17.29 12.23
C GLY A 21 -22.42 -17.13 12.07
N THR A 22 -21.70 -18.20 11.72
CA THR A 22 -20.29 -18.11 11.36
C THR A 22 -20.11 -17.65 9.92
N THR A 23 -18.90 -17.23 9.59
CA THR A 23 -18.55 -16.77 8.25
C THR A 23 -17.35 -17.58 7.75
N GLU A 24 -17.43 -18.07 6.52
CA GLU A 24 -16.36 -18.78 5.83
C GLU A 24 -15.94 -18.01 4.58
N ILE A 25 -14.69 -18.14 4.15
CA ILE A 25 -14.21 -17.60 2.89
C ILE A 25 -13.88 -18.75 1.96
N THR A 26 -14.58 -18.84 0.84
CA THR A 26 -14.42 -19.98 -0.08
C THR A 26 -13.17 -19.83 -0.95
N ASN A 27 -12.48 -20.94 -1.22
CA ASN A 27 -11.34 -21.04 -2.15
C ASN A 27 -10.12 -20.15 -1.83
N ALA A 28 -10.02 -19.67 -0.58
CA ALA A 28 -8.87 -18.91 -0.09
C ALA A 28 -7.55 -19.66 -0.32
N GLY A 29 -6.52 -18.92 -0.74
CA GLY A 29 -5.16 -19.46 -0.81
C GLY A 29 -4.59 -19.60 0.60
N ILE A 30 -3.88 -20.71 0.80
CA ILE A 30 -3.15 -20.98 2.03
C ILE A 30 -1.66 -20.92 1.72
N GLY A 31 -0.94 -20.07 2.45
CA GLY A 31 0.51 -19.97 2.36
C GLY A 31 1.18 -20.27 3.70
N ALA A 32 2.39 -20.83 3.63
CA ALA A 32 3.26 -21.01 4.78
C ALA A 32 4.48 -20.10 4.63
N MET A 33 4.82 -19.37 5.69
CA MET A 33 5.97 -18.49 5.71
C MET A 33 6.91 -18.83 6.86
N PHE A 34 8.21 -18.90 6.56
CA PHE A 34 9.27 -19.17 7.52
C PHE A 34 9.89 -17.84 7.94
N LEU A 35 9.54 -17.35 9.13
CA LEU A 35 10.11 -16.12 9.67
C LEU A 35 11.23 -16.45 10.66
N PRO A 36 12.41 -15.80 10.55
CA PRO A 36 13.44 -15.88 11.58
C PRO A 36 12.89 -15.40 12.91
N SER A 37 13.21 -16.10 14.00
CA SER A 37 12.68 -15.82 15.36
C SER A 37 12.91 -14.38 15.84
N GLY A 38 13.93 -13.71 15.30
CA GLY A 38 14.26 -12.31 15.62
C GLY A 38 13.23 -11.29 15.11
N LEU A 39 12.34 -11.65 14.18
CA LEU A 39 11.25 -10.77 13.72
C LEU A 39 9.91 -11.08 14.43
N ALA A 40 9.79 -12.24 15.06
CA ALA A 40 8.56 -12.71 15.70
C ALA A 40 8.49 -12.38 17.21
N TYR A 41 9.61 -12.51 17.95
CA TYR A 41 9.62 -12.32 19.41
C TYR A 41 10.95 -11.75 19.95
N PHE A 42 11.56 -10.80 19.24
CA PHE A 42 12.90 -10.27 19.56
C PHE A 42 13.14 -9.93 21.04
N ASN A 43 12.13 -9.41 21.75
CA ASN A 43 12.25 -8.91 23.11
C ASN A 43 11.40 -9.66 24.17
N ALA A 44 10.71 -10.74 23.81
CA ALA A 44 9.81 -11.45 24.73
C ALA A 44 10.10 -12.96 24.73
N SER A 45 10.51 -13.50 25.89
CA SER A 45 10.64 -14.94 26.06
C SER A 45 9.24 -15.56 26.15
N VAL A 46 8.86 -16.37 25.16
CA VAL A 46 7.57 -17.08 25.14
C VAL A 46 7.77 -18.48 25.74
N PRO A 47 7.14 -18.82 26.88
CA PRO A 47 7.20 -20.16 27.44
C PRO A 47 6.73 -21.22 26.43
N GLY A 48 7.57 -22.24 26.18
CA GLY A 48 7.25 -23.31 25.24
C GLY A 48 7.79 -23.12 23.81
N VAL A 49 8.37 -21.96 23.48
CA VAL A 49 9.04 -21.72 22.20
C VAL A 49 10.55 -21.63 22.43
N PRO A 50 11.36 -22.54 21.85
CA PRO A 50 12.82 -22.44 21.96
C PRO A 50 13.34 -21.16 21.30
N GLN A 51 14.26 -20.45 21.97
CA GLN A 51 14.96 -19.32 21.36
C GLN A 51 15.68 -19.78 20.09
N TYR A 52 15.66 -18.93 19.05
CA TYR A 52 16.27 -19.21 17.74
C TYR A 52 15.63 -20.38 16.96
N SER A 53 14.44 -20.85 17.34
CA SER A 53 13.71 -21.82 16.53
C SER A 53 12.94 -21.13 15.39
N PRO A 54 12.94 -21.69 14.16
CA PRO A 54 12.09 -21.20 13.10
C PRO A 54 10.61 -21.42 13.48
N LEU A 55 9.80 -20.39 13.31
CA LEU A 55 8.34 -20.48 13.47
C LEU A 55 7.69 -20.62 12.10
N ILE A 56 6.70 -21.51 12.01
CA ILE A 56 5.86 -21.68 10.83
C ILE A 56 4.56 -20.93 11.10
N PHE A 57 4.30 -19.89 10.32
CA PHE A 57 3.00 -19.23 10.31
C PHE A 57 2.20 -19.75 9.12
N THR A 58 0.95 -20.13 9.39
CA THR A 58 -0.04 -20.43 8.35
C THR A 58 -0.91 -19.19 8.21
N VAL A 59 -1.02 -18.67 6.98
CA VAL A 59 -1.87 -17.52 6.69
C VAL A 59 -2.90 -17.95 5.65
N GLU A 60 -4.15 -17.62 5.93
CA GLU A 60 -5.27 -17.75 5.00
C GLU A 60 -5.65 -16.34 4.55
N VAL A 61 -5.46 -16.06 3.25
CA VAL A 61 -5.79 -14.75 2.68
C VAL A 61 -7.23 -14.79 2.23
N GLY A 62 -8.07 -14.12 3.02
CA GLY A 62 -9.51 -14.12 2.85
C GLY A 62 -9.98 -13.24 1.71
N LEU A 63 -10.24 -11.97 2.03
CA LEU A 63 -10.63 -10.94 1.07
C LEU A 63 -9.48 -9.96 0.84
N TYR A 64 -9.51 -9.31 -0.31
CA TYR A 64 -8.68 -8.14 -0.62
C TYR A 64 -9.59 -7.01 -1.10
N VAL A 65 -9.14 -5.78 -0.93
CA VAL A 65 -9.77 -4.60 -1.52
C VAL A 65 -8.85 -4.18 -2.65
N GLU A 66 -9.32 -4.32 -3.89
CA GLU A 66 -8.63 -3.74 -5.04
C GLU A 66 -8.55 -2.23 -4.90
N ASP A 67 -7.47 -1.68 -5.44
CA ASP A 67 -7.33 -0.24 -5.63
C ASP A 67 -7.57 0.55 -4.34
N THR A 68 -7.01 0.07 -3.24
CA THR A 68 -7.03 0.80 -1.97
C THR A 68 -6.25 2.10 -2.15
N ASP A 69 -6.90 3.19 -1.76
CA ASP A 69 -6.42 4.57 -1.78
C ASP A 69 -6.33 4.99 -0.30
N TYR A 70 -5.11 5.08 0.23
CA TYR A 70 -4.87 5.18 1.68
C TYR A 70 -5.09 6.58 2.25
N ASP A 71 -4.80 7.62 1.48
CA ASP A 71 -4.99 9.03 1.83
C ASP A 71 -6.28 9.63 1.24
N ASN A 72 -6.95 8.93 0.32
CA ASN A 72 -8.19 9.30 -0.36
C ASN A 72 -8.02 10.41 -1.41
N ASP A 73 -6.82 10.54 -1.96
CA ASP A 73 -6.46 11.56 -2.94
C ASP A 73 -6.98 11.23 -4.36
N GLY A 74 -7.34 9.96 -4.61
CA GLY A 74 -7.91 9.49 -5.85
C GLY A 74 -7.06 8.62 -6.72
N ILE A 75 -5.81 8.44 -6.33
CA ILE A 75 -4.91 7.52 -6.95
C ILE A 75 -4.87 6.27 -6.07
N PRO A 76 -5.22 5.09 -6.60
CA PRO A 76 -4.98 3.86 -5.88
C PRO A 76 -3.50 3.74 -5.51
N SER A 77 -3.19 3.40 -4.26
CA SER A 77 -1.82 3.37 -3.74
C SER A 77 -0.86 2.47 -4.53
N LEU A 78 -1.38 1.49 -5.28
CA LEU A 78 -0.58 0.66 -6.16
C LEU A 78 -0.06 1.42 -7.40
N LEU A 79 -0.76 2.45 -7.86
CA LEU A 79 -0.38 3.26 -9.02
C LEU A 79 0.68 4.32 -8.67
N GLU A 80 0.97 4.50 -7.40
CA GLU A 80 1.96 5.46 -6.88
C GLU A 80 3.34 4.83 -6.64
N ASP A 81 3.52 3.57 -7.07
CA ASP A 81 4.83 2.91 -7.23
C ASP A 81 5.53 3.47 -8.49
N LEU A 82 6.17 4.63 -8.35
CA LEU A 82 6.70 5.38 -9.49
C LEU A 82 7.83 4.65 -10.20
N ASP A 83 8.64 3.87 -9.46
CA ASP A 83 9.75 3.10 -10.01
C ASP A 83 9.46 1.62 -10.29
N GLY A 84 8.31 1.11 -9.80
CA GLY A 84 7.84 -0.25 -10.03
C GLY A 84 8.56 -1.32 -9.21
N ASP A 85 9.24 -0.95 -8.13
CA ASP A 85 9.99 -1.86 -7.27
C ASP A 85 9.13 -2.56 -6.18
N GLY A 86 7.89 -2.10 -6.03
CA GLY A 86 6.89 -2.60 -5.09
C GLY A 86 7.12 -2.16 -3.64
N ASP A 87 7.86 -1.07 -3.41
CA ASP A 87 8.11 -0.44 -2.12
C ASP A 87 7.64 1.03 -2.12
N LEU A 88 6.32 1.22 -2.09
CA LEU A 88 5.64 2.53 -2.01
C LEU A 88 6.16 3.51 -0.94
N THR A 89 6.95 3.04 0.04
CA THR A 89 7.49 3.90 1.11
C THR A 89 8.74 4.68 0.68
N ASN A 90 9.32 4.36 -0.48
CA ASN A 90 10.47 5.06 -1.04
C ASN A 90 10.09 6.10 -2.10
N ASP A 91 8.89 6.02 -2.68
CA ASP A 91 8.31 6.99 -3.62
C ASP A 91 7.76 8.21 -2.87
N ASN A 92 8.49 9.32 -2.96
CA ASN A 92 8.11 10.58 -2.34
C ASN A 92 8.66 11.72 -3.23
N THR A 93 7.76 12.46 -3.85
CA THR A 93 8.10 13.50 -4.84
C THR A 93 8.49 14.83 -4.20
N ASP A 94 7.97 15.16 -3.01
CA ASP A 94 8.25 16.42 -2.32
C ASP A 94 9.23 16.28 -1.13
N ARG A 95 9.88 15.12 -0.96
CA ARG A 95 10.70 14.76 0.21
C ARG A 95 11.67 15.84 0.65
N GLU A 96 12.37 16.42 -0.31
CA GLU A 96 13.37 17.46 -0.03
C GLU A 96 12.72 18.74 0.49
N GLN A 97 11.51 19.07 0.02
CA GLN A 97 10.70 20.17 0.51
C GLN A 97 10.19 19.92 1.92
N GLU A 98 9.61 18.75 2.20
CA GLU A 98 9.14 18.39 3.55
C GLU A 98 10.27 18.47 4.57
N ARG A 99 11.46 18.01 4.19
CA ARG A 99 12.67 18.10 5.01
C ARG A 99 13.13 19.54 5.21
N ALA A 100 12.99 20.40 4.22
CA ALA A 100 13.36 21.81 4.30
C ALA A 100 12.39 22.61 5.18
N THR A 101 11.11 22.29 5.14
CA THR A 101 10.04 22.94 5.93
C THR A 101 9.90 22.35 7.34
N GLY A 102 10.45 21.16 7.57
CA GLY A 102 10.32 20.41 8.82
C GLY A 102 8.98 19.70 8.95
N SER A 103 8.26 19.53 7.85
CA SER A 103 7.09 18.65 7.74
C SER A 103 7.50 17.18 7.94
N LEU A 104 6.52 16.35 8.26
CA LEU A 104 6.71 14.91 8.28
C LEU A 104 6.87 14.44 6.84
N ALA A 105 7.92 13.66 6.54
CA ALA A 105 8.10 13.13 5.20
C ALA A 105 7.14 11.97 4.91
N LEU A 106 6.13 12.20 4.08
CA LEU A 106 5.10 11.24 3.67
C LEU A 106 5.40 10.73 2.27
N ALA A 107 5.28 9.42 2.05
CA ALA A 107 5.35 8.89 0.69
C ALA A 107 4.04 9.19 -0.03
N ASN A 108 4.06 9.26 -1.35
CA ASN A 108 2.91 9.70 -2.15
C ASN A 108 1.60 9.02 -1.73
N HIS A 109 1.62 7.68 -1.64
CA HIS A 109 0.45 6.88 -1.24
C HIS A 109 -0.13 7.11 0.18
N VAL A 110 0.43 8.02 0.95
CA VAL A 110 -0.09 8.48 2.24
C VAL A 110 -0.04 10.00 2.38
N ASP A 111 0.11 10.74 1.28
CA ASP A 111 0.18 12.19 1.19
C ASP A 111 -0.90 12.76 0.24
N PRO A 112 -1.90 13.49 0.75
CA PRO A 112 -2.94 14.07 -0.10
C PRO A 112 -2.51 15.19 -1.07
N ASP A 113 -1.25 15.64 -1.01
CA ASP A 113 -0.65 16.74 -1.77
C ASP A 113 0.80 16.36 -2.12
N ASP A 114 0.93 15.47 -3.12
CA ASP A 114 2.14 14.69 -3.47
C ASP A 114 3.39 15.52 -3.82
N ASP A 115 3.21 16.75 -4.29
CA ASP A 115 4.27 17.66 -4.71
C ASP A 115 4.36 18.93 -3.83
N GLN A 116 3.39 19.08 -2.92
CA GLN A 116 3.24 20.15 -1.95
C GLN A 116 3.16 21.54 -2.60
N ASP A 117 2.55 21.66 -3.78
CA ASP A 117 2.31 22.93 -4.46
C ASP A 117 1.15 23.73 -3.81
N GLY A 118 0.31 23.04 -3.02
CA GLY A 118 -0.84 23.59 -2.30
C GLY A 118 -2.19 23.30 -2.96
N THR A 119 -2.19 22.62 -4.09
CA THR A 119 -3.33 22.02 -4.77
C THR A 119 -3.38 20.54 -4.39
N PRO A 120 -4.48 20.01 -3.85
CA PRO A 120 -4.54 18.59 -3.52
C PRO A 120 -4.44 17.72 -4.79
N THR A 121 -3.75 16.57 -4.72
CA THR A 121 -3.60 15.62 -5.84
C THR A 121 -4.94 15.33 -6.54
N ARG A 122 -6.02 15.22 -5.76
CA ARG A 122 -7.40 15.02 -6.24
C ARG A 122 -7.84 16.03 -7.29
N ASP A 123 -7.45 17.29 -7.11
CA ASP A 123 -7.90 18.42 -7.91
C ASP A 123 -7.06 18.58 -9.19
N GLU A 124 -5.98 17.80 -9.32
CA GLU A 124 -5.04 17.83 -10.45
C GLU A 124 -5.22 16.63 -11.38
N ILE A 125 -5.89 15.57 -10.91
CA ILE A 125 -6.25 14.42 -11.72
C ILE A 125 -7.66 14.53 -12.31
N ILE A 126 -7.92 13.79 -13.39
CA ILE A 126 -9.27 13.68 -13.98
C ILE A 126 -9.74 12.24 -13.85
N ILE A 127 -10.88 12.04 -13.19
CA ILE A 127 -11.55 10.73 -13.10
C ILE A 127 -12.84 10.78 -13.91
N ASP A 128 -12.98 9.89 -14.88
CA ASP A 128 -14.20 9.79 -15.71
C ASP A 128 -15.33 9.00 -15.02
N ASP A 129 -16.52 8.96 -15.64
CA ASP A 129 -17.71 8.26 -15.12
C ASP A 129 -17.50 6.73 -14.98
N GLN A 130 -16.44 6.19 -15.56
CA GLN A 130 -16.06 4.79 -15.54
C GLN A 130 -14.93 4.50 -14.53
N GLY A 131 -14.41 5.53 -13.86
CA GLY A 131 -13.31 5.42 -12.91
C GLY A 131 -11.93 5.37 -13.55
N ASN A 132 -11.78 5.69 -14.84
CA ASN A 132 -10.45 5.81 -15.44
C ASN A 132 -9.81 7.13 -15.00
N ILE A 133 -8.55 7.05 -14.58
CA ILE A 133 -7.76 8.20 -14.16
C ILE A 133 -6.93 8.68 -15.35
N THR A 134 -6.95 9.99 -15.58
CA THR A 134 -6.03 10.69 -16.48
C THR A 134 -5.16 11.61 -15.64
N PHE A 135 -3.87 11.62 -15.96
CA PHE A 135 -2.85 12.47 -15.35
C PHE A 135 -2.48 13.56 -16.35
N PRO A 136 -3.01 14.79 -16.19
CA PRO A 136 -2.61 15.93 -17.01
C PRO A 136 -1.14 16.30 -16.77
N ASP A 137 -0.59 17.01 -17.75
CA ASP A 137 0.76 17.58 -17.75
C ASP A 137 0.59 18.98 -18.38
N GLY A 138 0.45 19.98 -17.52
CA GLY A 138 0.00 21.33 -17.84
C GLY A 138 1.06 22.14 -18.58
N ASP A 139 2.33 21.94 -18.23
CA ASP A 139 3.47 22.67 -18.79
C ASP A 139 4.19 21.90 -19.93
N GLY A 140 3.94 20.59 -20.02
CA GLY A 140 4.42 19.70 -21.07
C GLY A 140 5.86 19.21 -20.87
N ASP A 141 6.37 19.20 -19.64
CA ASP A 141 7.72 18.77 -19.32
C ASP A 141 7.87 17.23 -19.16
N GLY A 142 6.73 16.53 -19.07
CA GLY A 142 6.64 15.09 -18.93
C GLY A 142 6.46 14.57 -17.51
N ILE A 143 6.33 15.45 -16.52
CA ILE A 143 5.92 15.14 -15.15
C ILE A 143 4.42 15.44 -15.03
N PRO A 144 3.60 14.50 -14.55
CA PRO A 144 2.20 14.79 -14.26
C PRO A 144 1.99 15.91 -13.25
N ASP A 145 0.92 16.70 -13.40
CA ASP A 145 0.63 17.86 -12.54
C ASP A 145 0.67 17.51 -11.05
N TYR A 146 0.08 16.38 -10.62
CA TYR A 146 0.07 15.95 -9.21
C TYR A 146 1.46 15.57 -8.64
N LEU A 147 2.47 15.47 -9.49
CA LEU A 147 3.87 15.23 -9.13
C LEU A 147 4.75 16.43 -9.48
N ASP A 148 4.18 17.52 -9.98
CA ASP A 148 4.89 18.65 -10.55
C ASP A 148 4.53 19.96 -9.86
N ARG A 149 5.39 20.30 -8.90
CA ARG A 149 5.27 21.52 -8.11
C ARG A 149 5.29 22.80 -8.94
N ASP A 150 5.88 22.77 -10.14
CA ASP A 150 5.99 23.93 -11.02
C ASP A 150 5.16 23.84 -12.31
N ASN A 151 3.99 23.18 -12.24
CA ASN A 151 2.95 22.99 -13.27
C ASN A 151 2.35 24.26 -13.98
N SER A 152 3.06 25.40 -13.96
CA SER A 152 2.62 26.73 -14.44
C SER A 152 3.26 27.23 -15.73
#